data_AF-A0A432IM67-F1
#
_entry.id   AF-A0A432IM67-F1
#
_cell.length_a   1.000
_cell.length_b   1.000
_cell.length_c   1.000
_cell.angle_alpha   90.00
_cell.angle_beta   90.00
_cell.angle_gamma   90.00
#
_symmetry.space_group_name_H-M   'P 1'
#
loop_
_entity.id
_entity.type
_entity.pdbx_description
1 polymer ?
#
loop_
_entity_poly.entity_id
_entity_poly.type
_entity_poly.pdbx_seq_one_letter_code
_entity_poly.pdbx_strand_id
1 'polypeptide(L)'
;MLDVDIEDQLVEKTGGKLQLTSLMQKRLVELKRGARPLVVTDSLDLLDIVVQEILQGKVELGELEVTEANFLDDARKLKDGDSDEEKGVYGSDLKKVKEERIKELSEFLNPTKE
;
A
#
# COMPACT_ATOMS: atom_id res chain seq x y z
N MET A 1 -12.93 -12.19 -18.68
CA MET A 1 -12.17 -13.31 -18.08
C MET A 1 -11.01 -13.54 -19.03
N LEU A 2 -9.76 -13.47 -18.53
CA LEU A 2 -8.61 -13.82 -19.37
C LEU A 2 -8.75 -15.29 -19.76
N ASP A 3 -8.42 -15.62 -21.00
CA ASP A 3 -8.39 -17.03 -21.42
C ASP A 3 -7.39 -17.78 -20.54
N VAL A 4 -7.77 -18.99 -20.10
CA VAL A 4 -6.96 -19.78 -19.16
C VAL A 4 -5.55 -20.03 -19.72
N ASP A 5 -5.45 -20.27 -21.03
CA ASP A 5 -4.17 -20.48 -21.72
C ASP A 5 -3.28 -19.23 -21.70
N ILE A 6 -3.87 -18.03 -21.64
CA ILE A 6 -3.13 -16.77 -21.55
C ILE A 6 -2.66 -16.54 -20.11
N GLU A 7 -3.49 -16.85 -19.11
CA GLU A 7 -3.09 -16.78 -17.70
C GLU A 7 -1.90 -17.70 -17.44
N ASP A 8 -1.93 -18.94 -17.92
CA ASP A 8 -0.85 -19.90 -17.70
C ASP A 8 0.47 -19.43 -18.34
N GLN A 9 0.41 -18.87 -19.55
CA GLN A 9 1.59 -18.28 -20.21
C GLN A 9 2.15 -17.07 -19.44
N LEU A 10 1.27 -16.22 -18.90
CA LEU A 10 1.69 -15.08 -18.08
C LEU A 10 2.38 -15.54 -16.80
N VAL A 11 1.84 -16.57 -16.15
CA VAL A 11 2.40 -17.15 -14.92
C VAL A 11 3.77 -17.77 -15.19
N GLU A 12 3.92 -18.52 -16.29
CA GLU A 12 5.20 -19.12 -16.68
C GLU A 12 6.27 -18.04 -16.96
N LYS A 13 5.89 -16.95 -17.66
CA LYS A 13 6.80 -15.82 -17.97
C LYS A 13 7.22 -15.03 -16.74
N THR A 14 6.34 -14.86 -15.76
CA THR A 14 6.60 -14.03 -14.57
C THR A 14 7.19 -14.80 -13.39
N GLY A 15 7.22 -16.14 -13.46
CA GLY A 15 7.76 -17.01 -12.41
C GLY A 15 6.75 -17.42 -11.33
N GLY A 16 5.48 -17.06 -11.46
CA GLY A 16 4.41 -17.48 -10.54
C GLY A 16 3.25 -16.49 -10.41
N LYS A 17 2.13 -16.94 -9.83
CA LYS A 17 0.89 -16.13 -9.68
C LYS A 17 1.07 -14.89 -8.80
N LEU A 18 1.87 -14.98 -7.74
CA LEU A 18 2.16 -13.85 -6.86
C LEU A 18 2.98 -12.78 -7.59
N GLN A 19 4.02 -13.21 -8.32
CA GLN A 19 4.86 -12.34 -9.12
C GLN A 19 4.07 -11.68 -10.25
N LEU A 20 3.19 -12.42 -10.93
CA LEU A 20 2.27 -11.88 -11.93
C LEU A 20 1.40 -10.77 -11.33
N THR A 21 0.79 -11.03 -10.17
CA THR A 21 -0.08 -10.05 -9.50
C THR A 21 0.68 -8.78 -9.15
N SER A 22 1.87 -8.92 -8.55
CA SER A 22 2.72 -7.79 -8.19
C SER A 22 3.19 -7.01 -9.42
N LEU A 23 3.62 -7.69 -10.48
CA LEU A 23 4.06 -7.06 -11.73
C LEU A 23 2.92 -6.30 -12.41
N MET A 24 1.74 -6.92 -12.50
CA MET A 24 0.53 -6.28 -13.03
C MET A 24 0.17 -5.02 -12.25
N GLN A 25 0.17 -5.10 -10.92
CA GLN A 25 -0.15 -3.96 -10.06
C GLN A 25 0.87 -2.82 -10.22
N LYS A 26 2.17 -3.14 -10.20
CA LYS A 26 3.25 -2.15 -10.37
C LYS A 26 3.12 -1.44 -11.71
N ARG A 27 2.97 -2.21 -12.79
CA ARG A 27 2.88 -1.65 -14.14
C ARG A 27 1.59 -0.85 -14.36
N LEU A 28 0.46 -1.32 -13.83
CA LEU A 28 -0.80 -0.58 -13.90
C LEU A 28 -0.70 0.80 -13.22
N VAL A 29 0.01 0.88 -12.08
CA VAL A 29 0.26 2.17 -11.40
C VAL A 29 1.14 3.09 -12.23
N GLU A 30 2.18 2.58 -12.89
CA GLU A 30 3.04 3.36 -13.79
C GLU A 30 2.24 3.96 -14.95
N LEU A 31 1.41 3.15 -15.62
CA LEU A 31 0.56 3.61 -16.72
C LEU A 31 -0.44 4.66 -16.25
N LYS A 32 -1.06 4.45 -15.07
CA LYS A 32 -1.97 5.45 -14.45
C LYS A 32 -1.26 6.77 -14.11
N ARG A 33 0.05 6.74 -13.84
CA ARG A 33 0.88 7.94 -13.62
C ARG A 33 1.32 8.63 -14.92
N GLY A 34 0.91 8.11 -16.09
CA GLY A 34 1.23 8.68 -17.39
C GLY A 34 2.48 8.10 -18.04
N ALA A 35 2.98 6.95 -17.57
CA ALA A 35 4.03 6.22 -18.29
C ALA A 35 3.53 5.83 -19.68
N ARG A 36 4.44 5.83 -20.66
CA ARG A 36 4.10 5.41 -22.02
C ARG A 36 4.01 3.88 -22.09
N PRO A 37 3.00 3.34 -22.81
CA PRO A 37 2.98 1.93 -23.21
C PRO A 37 4.27 1.56 -23.97
N LEU A 38 4.82 0.38 -23.67
CA LEU A 38 6.00 -0.18 -24.33
C LEU A 38 5.63 -1.00 -25.57
N VAL A 39 4.35 -1.29 -25.73
CA VAL A 39 3.78 -1.99 -26.87
C VAL A 39 2.82 -1.04 -27.59
N VAL A 40 2.86 -1.08 -28.92
CA VAL A 40 1.85 -0.41 -29.75
C VAL A 40 0.62 -1.31 -29.78
N THR A 41 -0.48 -0.82 -29.22
CA THR A 41 -1.76 -1.53 -29.21
C THR A 41 -2.90 -0.55 -29.45
N ASP A 42 -3.95 -1.02 -30.10
CA ASP A 42 -5.16 -0.24 -30.38
C ASP A 42 -6.07 -0.17 -29.13
N SER A 43 -5.76 -0.95 -28.10
CA SER A 43 -6.52 -1.01 -26.86
C SER A 43 -6.24 0.21 -25.97
N LEU A 44 -7.32 0.81 -25.46
CA LEU A 44 -7.26 1.89 -24.47
C LEU A 44 -7.30 1.34 -23.03
N ASP A 45 -7.56 0.05 -22.85
CA ASP A 45 -7.60 -0.56 -21.53
C ASP A 45 -6.18 -0.81 -21.01
N LEU A 46 -5.89 -0.23 -19.85
CA LEU A 46 -4.58 -0.33 -19.22
C LEU A 46 -4.25 -1.78 -18.85
N LEU A 47 -5.24 -2.59 -18.46
CA LEU A 47 -5.01 -3.99 -18.12
C LEU A 47 -4.58 -4.80 -19.34
N ASP A 48 -5.24 -4.57 -20.47
CA ASP A 48 -4.90 -5.24 -21.73
C ASP A 48 -3.50 -4.84 -22.23
N ILE A 49 -3.14 -3.55 -22.12
CA ILE A 49 -1.78 -3.07 -22.38
C ILE A 49 -0.75 -3.83 -21.52
N VAL A 50 -0.99 -3.95 -20.21
CA VAL A 50 -0.09 -4.65 -19.28
C VAL A 50 0.05 -6.13 -19.66
N VAL A 51 -1.05 -6.81 -19.99
CA VAL A 51 -1.02 -8.21 -20.43
C VAL A 51 -0.16 -8.36 -21.68
N GLN A 52 -0.36 -7.51 -22.69
CA GLN A 52 0.40 -7.55 -23.93
C GLN A 52 1.89 -7.24 -23.72
N GLU A 53 2.22 -6.30 -22.84
CA GLU A 53 3.61 -6.00 -22.46
C GLU A 53 4.31 -7.20 -21.81
N ILE A 54 3.63 -7.92 -20.91
CA ILE A 54 4.19 -9.13 -20.26
C ILE A 54 4.32 -10.26 -21.27
N LEU A 55 3.30 -10.50 -22.11
CA LEU A 55 3.35 -11.54 -23.15
C LEU A 55 4.51 -11.32 -24.12
N GLN A 56 4.75 -10.07 -24.53
CA GLN A 56 5.87 -9.69 -25.40
C GLN A 56 7.22 -9.58 -24.68
N GLY A 57 7.27 -9.83 -23.37
CA GLY A 57 8.50 -9.76 -22.57
C GLY A 57 9.11 -8.37 -22.52
N LYS A 58 8.28 -7.32 -22.57
CA LYS A 58 8.72 -5.92 -22.47
C LYS A 58 8.79 -5.43 -21.03
N VAL A 59 8.14 -6.13 -20.11
CA VAL A 59 8.04 -5.79 -18.69
C VAL A 59 8.39 -7.04 -17.89
N GLU A 60 9.31 -6.89 -16.95
CA GLU A 60 9.78 -7.95 -16.05
C GLU A 60 10.01 -7.39 -14.64
N LEU A 61 10.00 -8.26 -13.63
CA LEU A 61 10.44 -7.88 -12.29
C LEU A 61 11.96 -7.77 -12.31
N GLY A 62 12.48 -6.56 -12.11
CA GLY A 62 13.92 -6.34 -11.94
C GLY A 62 14.45 -6.97 -10.65
N GLU A 63 15.77 -7.09 -10.55
CA GLU A 63 16.43 -7.41 -9.29
C GLU A 63 15.97 -6.40 -8.22
N LEU A 64 15.74 -6.91 -7.01
CA LEU A 64 15.27 -6.10 -5.89
C LEU A 64 16.39 -5.09 -5.55
N GLU A 65 16.30 -3.87 -6.11
CA GLU A 65 17.23 -2.82 -5.74
C GLU A 65 17.08 -2.55 -4.23
N VAL A 66 18.22 -2.39 -3.56
CA VAL A 66 18.37 -2.28 -2.10
C VAL A 66 17.44 -1.22 -1.47
N THR A 67 16.97 -0.26 -2.27
CA THR A 67 15.97 0.74 -1.89
C THR A 67 14.61 0.16 -1.47
N GLU A 68 14.17 -0.96 -2.08
CA GLU A 68 12.91 -1.63 -1.72
C GLU A 68 13.04 -2.50 -0.45
N ALA A 69 14.26 -2.91 -0.06
CA ALA A 69 14.49 -3.58 1.22
C ALA A 69 14.16 -2.66 2.41
N ASN A 70 14.44 -1.36 2.25
CA ASN A 70 14.05 -0.34 3.22
C ASN A 70 12.52 -0.23 3.36
N PHE A 71 11.73 -0.55 2.32
CA PHE A 71 10.27 -0.49 2.41
C PHE A 71 9.69 -1.56 3.33
N LEU A 72 10.27 -2.77 3.32
CA LEU A 72 9.86 -3.85 4.21
C LEU A 72 10.28 -3.56 5.66
N ASP A 73 11.48 -3.02 5.83
CA ASP A 73 11.99 -2.59 7.14
C ASP A 73 11.23 -1.37 7.66
N ASP A 74 10.84 -0.42 6.82
CA ASP A 74 10.04 0.75 7.19
C ASP A 74 8.60 0.34 7.53
N ALA A 75 8.01 -0.59 6.78
CA ALA A 75 6.70 -1.17 7.12
C ALA A 75 6.74 -1.98 8.43
N ARG A 76 7.84 -2.71 8.69
CA ARG A 76 8.07 -3.39 9.97
C ARG A 76 8.25 -2.38 11.10
N LYS A 77 9.04 -1.32 10.91
CA LYS A 77 9.20 -0.23 11.88
C LYS A 77 7.90 0.50 12.17
N LEU A 78 7.02 0.68 11.17
CA LEU A 78 5.68 1.24 11.37
C LEU A 78 4.76 0.29 12.15
N LYS A 79 4.91 -1.02 11.96
CA LYS A 79 4.14 -2.06 12.67
C LYS A 79 4.63 -2.25 14.12
N ASP A 80 5.94 -2.19 14.32
CA ASP A 80 6.60 -2.32 15.63
C ASP A 80 6.71 -0.95 16.34
N GLY A 81 6.32 0.14 15.67
CA GLY A 81 6.30 1.52 16.18
C GLY A 81 5.11 1.87 17.08
N ASP A 82 4.27 0.90 17.45
CA ASP A 82 3.24 1.07 18.50
C ASP A 82 3.75 0.70 19.90
N SER A 83 5.06 0.84 20.14
CA SER A 83 5.62 0.85 21.50
C SER A 83 6.46 2.11 21.74
N ASP A 84 5.78 3.13 22.29
CA ASP A 84 6.25 4.03 23.34
C ASP A 84 7.10 5.31 23.05
N GLU A 85 7.43 5.70 21.82
CA GLU A 85 8.33 6.89 21.62
C GLU A 85 7.79 8.15 20.94
N GLU A 86 6.46 8.33 20.78
CA GLU A 86 5.87 9.66 20.47
C GLU A 86 4.87 10.16 21.53
N LYS A 87 5.20 9.95 22.82
CA LYS A 87 4.65 10.77 23.93
C LYS A 87 5.61 11.87 24.38
N GLY A 88 6.44 12.36 23.47
CA GLY A 88 7.22 13.58 23.69
C GLY A 88 6.32 14.82 23.58
N VAL A 89 6.02 15.43 24.72
CA VAL A 89 5.38 16.76 24.88
C VAL A 89 3.85 16.81 24.66
N TYR A 90 3.28 16.35 23.54
CA TYR A 90 1.85 16.59 23.27
C TYR A 90 0.89 15.63 24.01
N GLY A 91 1.36 14.42 24.34
CA GLY A 91 0.54 13.39 25.00
C GLY A 91 0.23 13.67 26.47
N SER A 92 1.13 14.37 27.17
CA SER A 92 0.93 14.78 28.57
C SER A 92 -0.17 15.83 28.69
N ASP A 93 -0.22 16.80 27.79
CA ASP A 93 -1.21 17.87 27.82
C ASP A 93 -2.58 17.37 27.39
N LEU A 94 -2.66 16.51 26.36
CA LEU A 94 -3.94 15.94 25.94
C LEU A 94 -4.55 15.03 27.02
N LYS A 95 -3.71 14.33 27.79
CA LYS A 95 -4.17 13.51 28.92
C LYS A 95 -4.70 14.38 30.07
N LYS A 96 -4.02 15.47 30.41
CA LYS A 96 -4.50 16.46 31.39
C LYS A 96 -5.82 17.08 30.97
N VAL A 97 -5.93 17.53 29.71
CA VAL A 97 -7.17 18.12 29.18
C VAL A 97 -8.32 17.12 29.21
N LYS A 98 -8.08 15.84 28.90
CA LYS A 98 -9.11 14.80 29.00
C LYS A 98 -9.52 14.55 30.45
N GLU A 99 -8.59 14.47 31.39
CA GLU A 99 -8.89 14.29 32.82
C GLU A 99 -9.68 15.48 33.39
N GLU A 100 -9.29 16.71 33.06
CA GLU A 100 -10.03 17.92 33.45
C GLU A 100 -11.45 17.94 32.90
N ARG A 101 -11.63 17.65 31.60
CA ARG A 101 -12.96 17.58 30.98
C ARG A 101 -13.84 16.49 31.59
N ILE A 102 -13.27 15.33 31.91
CA ILE A 102 -13.99 14.24 32.59
C ILE A 102 -14.38 14.66 34.01
N LYS A 103 -13.50 15.35 34.73
CA LYS A 103 -13.78 15.87 36.07
C LYS A 103 -14.90 16.91 36.04
N GLU A 104 -14.83 17.91 35.15
CA GLU A 104 -15.88 18.91 34.95
C GLU A 104 -17.23 18.25 34.60
N LEU A 105 -17.23 17.28 33.67
CA LEU A 105 -18.44 16.54 33.31
C LEU A 105 -18.98 15.76 34.50
N SER A 106 -18.12 15.11 35.29
CA SER A 106 -18.54 14.38 36.50
C SER A 106 -19.13 15.31 37.56
N GLU A 107 -18.58 16.51 37.73
CA GLU A 107 -19.05 17.53 38.68
C GLU A 107 -20.40 18.12 38.22
N PHE A 108 -20.59 18.26 36.91
CA PHE A 108 -21.86 18.69 36.31
C PHE A 108 -22.96 17.62 36.37
N LEU A 109 -22.60 16.34 36.23
CA LEU A 109 -23.53 15.20 36.27
C LEU A 109 -23.90 14.76 37.68
N ASN A 110 -22.99 14.94 38.65
CA ASN A 110 -23.26 14.77 40.07
C ASN A 110 -23.15 16.12 40.79
N PRO A 111 -24.11 17.05 40.60
CA PRO A 111 -24.21 18.17 41.52
C PRO A 111 -24.44 17.54 42.89
N THR A 112 -23.50 17.73 43.81
CA THR A 112 -23.69 17.35 45.21
C THR A 112 -25.01 17.97 45.65
N LYS A 113 -26.02 17.12 45.87
CA LYS A 113 -27.24 17.47 46.56
C LYS A 113 -26.82 18.10 47.89
N GLU A 114 -27.07 19.39 48.04
CA GLU A 114 -27.49 19.90 49.36
C GLU A 114 -28.78 19.18 49.78
#